data_AF-A0A934QLJ9-F1
#
_entry.id   AF-A0A934QLJ9-F1
#
_cell.length_a   1.000
_cell.length_b   1.000
_cell.length_c   1.000
_cell.angle_alpha   90.00
_cell.angle_beta   90.00
_cell.angle_gamma   90.00
#
_symmetry.space_group_name_H-M   'P 1'
#
loop_
_entity.id
_entity.type
_entity.pdbx_description
1 polymer ?
#
loop_
_entity_poly.entity_id
_entity_poly.type
_entity_poly.pdbx_seq_one_letter_code
_entity_poly.pdbx_strand_id
1 'polypeptide(L)'
;MELEQHEPTARGLRRYVRLVREAMGLSGDSSCVQLEPPVNAYLALEGRLSSFPALDVALTWDEENGWALAVEARCCDELLVLSYLDTDVLPPPRSVALFATSMLEGHVSRHPDPPRFRTAGSPDELPRLLAGYA
;
A
#
# COMPACT_ATOMS: atom_id res chain seq x y z
N MET A 1 1.67 29.19 6.43
CA MET A 1 3.12 28.89 6.36
C MET A 1 3.21 27.37 6.41
N GLU A 2 2.91 26.63 5.34
CA GLU A 2 3.71 26.47 4.11
C GLU A 2 5.19 26.30 4.46
N LEU A 3 5.69 25.05 4.53
CA LEU A 3 7.11 24.70 4.29
C LEU A 3 7.45 23.18 4.34
N GLU A 4 6.50 22.26 4.56
CA GLU A 4 6.86 20.82 4.71
C GLU A 4 6.42 19.93 3.53
N GLN A 5 5.72 20.48 2.53
CA GLN A 5 5.19 19.72 1.38
C GLN A 5 6.23 19.34 0.31
N HIS A 6 7.53 19.51 0.57
CA HIS A 6 8.61 19.29 -0.41
C HIS A 6 9.73 18.38 0.10
N GLU A 7 9.49 17.56 1.12
CA GLU A 7 10.46 16.55 1.51
C GLU A 7 10.63 15.50 0.39
N PRO A 8 11.88 15.13 0.02
CA PRO A 8 12.13 14.13 -1.01
C PRO A 8 11.44 12.79 -0.72
N THR A 9 11.22 12.45 0.56
CA THR A 9 10.44 11.30 1.02
C THR A 9 9.02 11.30 0.47
N ALA A 10 8.31 12.43 0.53
CA ALA A 10 6.92 12.54 0.09
C ALA A 10 6.78 12.37 -1.43
N ARG A 11 7.70 12.98 -2.20
CA ARG A 11 7.76 12.78 -3.66
C ARG A 11 8.10 11.33 -4.00
N GLY A 12 9.06 10.77 -3.27
CA GLY A 12 9.47 9.39 -3.34
C GLY A 12 8.32 8.41 -3.16
N LEU A 13 7.52 8.58 -2.11
CA LEU A 13 6.35 7.73 -1.83
C LEU A 13 5.30 7.84 -2.93
N ARG A 14 4.95 9.04 -3.36
CA ARG A 14 4.00 9.23 -4.49
C ARG A 14 4.48 8.55 -5.75
N ARG A 15 5.78 8.65 -6.05
CA ARG A 15 6.38 7.99 -7.21
C ARG A 15 6.44 6.48 -7.06
N TYR A 16 6.77 5.97 -5.88
CA TYR A 16 6.76 4.55 -5.57
C TYR A 16 5.36 3.95 -5.74
N VAL A 17 4.32 4.59 -5.16
CA VAL A 17 2.92 4.19 -5.33
C VAL A 17 2.53 4.21 -6.81
N ARG A 18 2.92 5.24 -7.56
CA ARG A 18 2.71 5.28 -9.01
C ARG A 18 3.37 4.10 -9.75
N LEU A 19 4.60 3.72 -9.39
CA LEU A 19 5.27 2.56 -9.99
C LEU A 19 4.54 1.25 -9.68
N VAL A 20 3.96 1.11 -8.49
CA VAL A 20 3.12 -0.06 -8.14
C VAL A 20 1.89 -0.11 -9.04
N ARG A 21 1.22 1.04 -9.26
CA ARG A 21 0.07 1.15 -10.16
C ARG A 21 0.41 0.77 -11.59
N GLU A 22 1.50 1.32 -12.10
CA GLU A 22 2.00 1.04 -13.44
C GLU A 22 2.36 -0.45 -13.59
N ALA A 23 2.96 -1.07 -12.57
CA ALA A 23 3.26 -2.50 -12.55
C ALA A 23 2.02 -3.39 -12.58
N MET A 24 0.87 -2.90 -12.09
CA MET A 24 -0.41 -3.59 -12.18
C MET A 24 -1.21 -3.24 -13.44
N GLY A 25 -0.72 -2.34 -14.29
CA GLY A 25 -1.43 -1.89 -15.49
C GLY A 25 -2.65 -1.00 -15.21
N LEU A 26 -2.77 -0.41 -14.03
CA LEU A 26 -3.87 0.48 -13.69
C LEU A 26 -3.67 1.86 -14.33
N SER A 27 -4.70 2.34 -15.04
CA SER A 27 -4.64 3.60 -15.81
C SER A 27 -5.37 4.79 -15.17
N GLY A 28 -6.09 4.59 -14.05
CA GLY A 28 -6.86 5.65 -13.37
C GLY A 28 -6.01 6.57 -12.48
N ASP A 29 -6.63 7.30 -11.56
CA ASP A 29 -5.94 8.11 -10.52
C ASP A 29 -6.38 7.72 -9.08
N SER A 30 -6.77 6.45 -8.90
CA SER A 30 -7.35 5.91 -7.67
C SER A 30 -6.33 5.61 -6.56
N SER A 31 -5.44 6.57 -6.28
CA SER A 31 -4.43 6.44 -5.22
C SER A 31 -4.41 7.67 -4.31
N CYS A 32 -4.36 7.44 -3.00
CA CYS A 32 -4.19 8.49 -2.00
C CYS A 32 -2.91 8.23 -1.21
N VAL A 33 -2.20 9.29 -0.82
CA VAL A 33 -1.01 9.20 0.03
C VAL A 33 -1.16 10.22 1.15
N GLN A 34 -1.15 9.75 2.40
CA GLN A 34 -1.17 10.58 3.59
C GLN A 34 0.22 10.61 4.21
N LEU A 35 0.74 11.83 4.38
CA LEU A 35 2.11 12.08 4.85
C LEU A 35 2.16 12.40 6.35
N GLU A 36 1.02 12.48 7.01
CA GLU A 36 0.95 12.63 8.47
C GLU A 36 1.30 11.29 9.12
N PRO A 37 2.22 11.25 10.10
CA PRO A 37 2.52 10.02 10.81
C PRO A 37 1.27 9.42 11.49
N PRO A 38 1.00 8.11 11.33
CA PRO A 38 1.76 7.17 10.51
C PRO A 38 1.54 7.38 9.01
N VAL A 39 2.64 7.50 8.27
CA VAL A 39 2.61 7.69 6.82
C VAL A 39 1.94 6.49 6.18
N ASN A 40 0.95 6.74 5.34
CA ASN A 40 0.17 5.70 4.69
C ASN A 40 -0.12 6.02 3.22
N ALA A 41 -0.42 4.98 2.46
CA ALA A 41 -0.92 5.08 1.11
C ALA A 41 -2.08 4.11 0.92
N TYR A 42 -3.02 4.52 0.10
CA TYR A 42 -4.18 3.75 -0.28
C TYR A 42 -4.26 3.69 -1.80
N LEU A 43 -4.66 2.53 -2.31
CA LEU A 43 -4.78 2.28 -3.72
C LEU A 43 -6.00 1.41 -4.02
N ALA A 44 -6.99 1.97 -4.71
CA ALA A 44 -8.14 1.17 -5.14
C ALA A 44 -7.74 0.26 -6.32
N LEU A 45 -8.08 -1.03 -6.22
CA LEU A 45 -7.88 -2.00 -7.28
C LEU A 45 -9.17 -2.21 -8.08
N GLU A 46 -9.04 -2.28 -9.40
CA GLU A 46 -10.13 -2.73 -10.25
C GLU A 46 -10.14 -4.27 -10.27
N GLY A 47 -10.86 -4.86 -9.32
CA GLY A 47 -10.95 -6.30 -9.15
C GLY A 47 -11.99 -6.70 -8.13
N ARG A 48 -12.40 -7.97 -8.15
CA ARG A 48 -13.28 -8.54 -7.14
C ARG A 48 -12.70 -9.83 -6.64
N LEU A 49 -12.71 -10.01 -5.33
CA LEU A 49 -12.38 -11.29 -4.73
C LEU A 49 -13.58 -12.22 -4.84
N SER A 50 -13.35 -13.47 -5.22
CA SER A 50 -14.40 -14.50 -5.28
C SER A 50 -15.11 -14.68 -3.94
N SER A 51 -14.40 -14.49 -2.82
CA SER A 51 -14.96 -14.54 -1.47
C SER A 51 -15.74 -13.29 -1.07
N PHE A 52 -15.51 -12.14 -1.74
CA PHE A 52 -16.15 -10.86 -1.44
C PHE A 52 -16.56 -10.12 -2.73
N PRO A 53 -17.51 -10.68 -3.50
CA PRO A 53 -17.84 -10.16 -4.83
C PRO A 53 -18.54 -8.79 -4.83
N ALA A 54 -18.97 -8.31 -3.66
CA ALA A 54 -19.70 -7.06 -3.48
C ALA A 54 -18.87 -5.92 -2.83
N LEU A 55 -17.66 -6.24 -2.35
CA LEU A 55 -16.77 -5.27 -1.71
C LEU A 55 -15.68 -4.86 -2.70
N ASP A 56 -15.34 -3.57 -2.65
CA ASP A 56 -14.22 -3.05 -3.43
C ASP A 56 -12.91 -3.50 -2.76
N VAL A 57 -11.90 -3.79 -3.58
CA VAL A 57 -10.59 -4.26 -3.11
C VAL A 57 -9.62 -3.09 -3.18
N ALA A 58 -8.80 -2.94 -2.15
CA ALA A 58 -7.77 -1.93 -2.10
C ALA A 58 -6.44 -2.52 -1.61
N LEU A 59 -5.35 -1.92 -2.05
CA LEU A 59 -4.06 -2.09 -1.39
C LEU A 59 -3.85 -0.90 -0.45
N THR A 60 -3.46 -1.22 0.78
CA THR A 60 -3.02 -0.24 1.75
C THR A 60 -1.53 -0.43 1.99
N TRP A 61 -0.84 0.68 2.22
CA TRP A 61 0.53 0.66 2.69
C TRP A 61 0.63 1.55 3.91
N ASP A 62 1.32 1.10 4.93
CA ASP A 62 1.72 1.94 6.06
C ASP A 62 3.20 1.74 6.36
N GLU A 63 3.82 2.76 6.95
CA GLU A 63 5.24 2.69 7.26
C GLU A 63 5.57 1.53 8.22
N GLU A 64 4.68 1.07 9.09
CA GLU A 64 5.00 0.05 10.09
C GLU A 64 4.93 -1.38 9.56
N ASN A 65 3.92 -1.67 8.73
CA ASN A 65 3.54 -3.01 8.31
C ASN A 65 3.74 -3.26 6.82
N GLY A 66 4.06 -2.22 6.04
CA GLY A 66 4.24 -2.34 4.60
C GLY A 66 2.92 -2.51 3.87
N TRP A 67 2.92 -3.31 2.79
CA TRP A 67 1.74 -3.49 1.94
C TRP A 67 0.79 -4.53 2.50
N ALA A 68 -0.51 -4.23 2.42
CA ALA A 68 -1.58 -5.14 2.72
C ALA A 68 -2.68 -5.04 1.65
N LEU A 69 -3.37 -6.16 1.44
CA LEU A 69 -4.60 -6.20 0.64
C LEU A 69 -5.80 -6.18 1.58
N ALA A 70 -6.67 -5.21 1.36
CA ALA A 70 -7.87 -4.98 2.15
C ALA A 70 -9.10 -4.93 1.25
N VAL A 71 -10.27 -5.10 1.87
CA VAL A 71 -11.56 -4.83 1.24
C VAL A 71 -12.27 -3.69 1.96
N GLU A 72 -12.93 -2.84 1.20
CA GLU A 72 -13.75 -1.76 1.74
C GLU A 72 -15.07 -2.34 2.24
N ALA A 73 -15.25 -2.33 3.56
CA ALA A 73 -16.55 -2.60 4.14
C ALA A 73 -17.48 -1.43 3.80
N ARG A 74 -18.58 -1.72 3.09
CA ARG A 74 -19.60 -0.71 2.72
C ARG A 74 -20.23 0.00 3.92
N CYS A 75 -19.99 -0.49 5.13
CA CYS A 75 -20.42 0.13 6.37
C CYS A 75 -19.19 0.74 7.05
N CYS A 76 -19.24 2.04 7.33
CA CYS A 76 -18.26 2.79 8.12
C CYS A 76 -16.91 3.16 7.46
N ASP A 77 -16.76 3.08 6.13
CA ASP A 77 -15.50 3.40 5.43
C ASP A 77 -14.29 2.63 6.02
N GLU A 78 -14.55 1.45 6.59
CA GLU A 78 -13.55 0.65 7.27
C GLU A 78 -12.90 -0.33 6.28
N LEU A 79 -11.56 -0.39 6.31
CA LEU A 79 -10.78 -1.32 5.50
C LEU A 79 -10.52 -2.58 6.31
N LEU A 80 -11.04 -3.72 5.83
CA LEU A 80 -10.75 -5.02 6.40
C LEU A 80 -9.52 -5.62 5.71
N VAL A 81 -8.39 -5.66 6.42
CA VAL A 81 -7.16 -6.29 5.91
C VAL A 81 -7.35 -7.81 5.81
N LEU A 82 -7.08 -8.35 4.62
CA LEU A 82 -7.15 -9.77 4.34
C LEU A 82 -5.78 -10.44 4.39
N SER A 83 -4.73 -9.75 3.94
CA SER A 83 -3.37 -10.26 4.00
C SER A 83 -2.34 -9.16 3.92
N TYR A 84 -1.24 -9.31 4.66
CA TYR A 84 -0.03 -8.52 4.50
C TYR A 84 0.95 -9.18 3.52
N LEU A 85 1.77 -8.36 2.87
CA LEU A 85 2.97 -8.78 2.15
C LEU A 85 4.15 -8.76 3.14
N ASP A 86 4.48 -9.93 3.66
CA ASP A 86 5.43 -10.14 4.77
C ASP A 86 6.92 -10.12 4.37
N THR A 87 7.25 -9.59 3.19
CA THR A 87 8.62 -9.58 2.67
C THR A 87 9.44 -8.37 3.10
N ASP A 88 8.86 -7.18 3.03
CA ASP A 88 9.53 -5.90 3.31
C ASP A 88 8.48 -4.80 3.55
N VAL A 89 8.85 -3.74 4.26
CA VAL A 89 8.06 -2.50 4.32
C VAL A 89 8.00 -1.82 2.96
N LEU A 90 9.09 -1.80 2.19
CA LEU A 90 9.17 -1.15 0.88
C LEU A 90 9.66 -2.11 -0.21
N PRO A 91 8.86 -3.15 -0.54
CA PRO A 91 9.25 -4.16 -1.52
C PRO A 91 9.32 -3.58 -2.95
N PRO A 92 9.90 -4.29 -3.92
CA PRO A 92 9.88 -3.84 -5.31
C PRO A 92 8.43 -3.70 -5.82
N PRO A 93 8.12 -2.67 -6.65
CA PRO A 93 6.74 -2.45 -7.13
C PRO A 93 6.10 -3.65 -7.83
N ARG A 94 6.91 -4.44 -8.55
CA ARG A 94 6.47 -5.68 -9.22
C ARG A 94 6.05 -6.76 -8.22
N SER A 95 6.70 -6.84 -7.06
CA SER A 95 6.35 -7.82 -6.03
C SER A 95 4.97 -7.50 -5.43
N VAL A 96 4.68 -6.21 -5.21
CA VAL A 96 3.35 -5.76 -4.77
C VAL A 96 2.29 -6.10 -5.81
N ALA A 97 2.57 -5.84 -7.08
CA ALA A 97 1.66 -6.18 -8.18
C ALA A 97 1.37 -7.69 -8.25
N LEU A 98 2.41 -8.53 -8.20
CA LEU A 98 2.27 -9.99 -8.19
C LEU A 98 1.48 -10.49 -6.99
N PHE A 99 1.73 -9.93 -5.80
CA PHE A 99 0.97 -10.24 -4.59
C PHE A 99 -0.51 -9.93 -4.76
N ALA A 100 -0.85 -8.73 -5.24
CA ALA A 100 -2.23 -8.30 -5.46
C ALA A 100 -2.95 -9.20 -6.48
N THR A 101 -2.32 -9.47 -7.63
CA THR A 101 -2.88 -10.38 -8.65
C THR A 101 -3.07 -11.79 -8.10
N SER A 102 -2.10 -12.34 -7.38
CA SER A 102 -2.19 -13.68 -6.83
C SER A 102 -3.30 -13.80 -5.77
N MET A 103 -3.52 -12.75 -4.97
CA MET A 103 -4.65 -12.67 -4.03
C MET A 103 -6.00 -12.61 -4.75
N LEU A 104 -6.10 -11.81 -5.84
CA LEU A 104 -7.32 -11.70 -6.65
C LEU A 104 -7.68 -13.02 -7.32
N GLU A 105 -6.68 -13.79 -7.76
CA GLU A 105 -6.84 -15.12 -8.34
C GLU A 105 -7.06 -16.22 -7.29
N GLY A 106 -6.85 -15.93 -6.00
CA GLY A 106 -7.01 -16.89 -4.90
C GLY A 106 -5.83 -17.87 -4.74
N HIS A 107 -4.66 -17.54 -5.27
CA HIS A 107 -3.45 -18.37 -5.22
C HIS A 107 -2.68 -18.25 -3.89
N VAL A 108 -2.97 -17.23 -3.08
CA VAL A 108 -2.22 -16.92 -1.84
C VAL A 108 -3.11 -17.04 -0.61
N SER A 109 -2.54 -17.59 0.46
CA SER A 109 -3.20 -17.71 1.77
C SER A 109 -3.34 -16.34 2.43
N ARG A 110 -4.47 -16.12 3.11
CA ARG A 110 -4.70 -14.92 3.90
C ARG A 110 -3.81 -14.92 5.14
N HIS A 111 -3.03 -13.87 5.32
CA HIS A 111 -2.24 -13.64 6.52
C HIS A 111 -2.53 -12.24 7.09
N PRO A 112 -3.61 -12.10 7.89
CA PRO A 112 -4.04 -10.80 8.40
C PRO A 112 -3.20 -10.33 9.60
N ASP A 113 -2.18 -11.09 10.02
CA ASP A 113 -1.31 -10.68 11.11
C ASP A 113 -0.31 -9.62 10.62
N PRO A 114 -0.25 -8.44 11.28
CA PRO A 114 0.63 -7.36 10.88
C PRO A 114 2.11 -7.75 11.09
N PRO A 115 2.98 -7.61 10.06
CA PRO A 115 4.39 -7.99 10.16
C PRO A 115 5.20 -7.15 11.15
N ARG A 116 4.79 -5.90 11.40
CA ARG A 116 5.48 -4.94 12.29
C ARG A 116 6.97 -4.81 11.95
N PHE A 117 7.29 -4.49 10.70
CA PHE A 117 8.68 -4.31 10.24
C PHE A 117 9.41 -3.19 10.96
N ARG A 118 8.68 -2.11 11.32
CA ARG A 118 9.23 -0.95 12.04
C ARG A 118 8.19 -0.33 12.95
N THR A 119 8.62 0.67 13.72
CA THR A 119 7.75 1.59 14.48
C THR A 119 7.72 2.95 13.77
N ALA A 120 6.53 3.54 13.67
CA ALA A 120 6.33 4.83 13.01
C ALA A 120 7.21 5.93 13.63
N GLY A 121 7.83 6.76 12.80
CA GLY A 121 8.71 7.86 13.25
C GLY A 121 10.07 7.43 13.82
N SER A 122 10.42 6.14 13.76
CA SER A 122 11.76 5.68 14.11
C SER A 122 12.82 6.22 13.10
N PRO A 123 14.05 6.55 13.56
CA PRO A 123 15.12 7.06 12.72
C PRO A 123 15.85 5.94 11.96
N ASP A 124 15.18 5.35 10.99
CA ASP A 124 15.71 4.26 10.16
C ASP A 124 15.70 4.63 8.66
N GLU A 125 15.97 3.67 7.77
CA GLU A 125 16.39 3.95 6.39
C GLU A 125 15.24 4.32 5.44
N LEU A 126 13.98 4.12 5.83
CA LEU A 126 12.81 4.34 4.96
C LEU A 126 12.74 5.75 4.34
N PRO A 127 12.99 6.86 5.06
CA PRO A 127 13.04 8.18 4.43
C PRO A 127 14.09 8.27 3.31
N ARG A 128 15.26 7.63 3.50
CA ARG A 128 16.32 7.59 2.48
C ARG A 128 15.92 6.71 1.29
N LEU A 129 15.32 5.56 1.54
CA LEU A 129 14.84 4.64 0.50
C LEU A 129 13.75 5.30 -0.35
N LEU A 130 12.76 5.93 0.29
CA LEU A 130 11.71 6.68 -0.39
C LEU A 130 12.30 7.85 -1.17
N ALA A 131 13.21 8.64 -0.60
CA ALA A 131 13.89 9.71 -1.32
C ALA A 131 14.62 9.24 -2.58
N GLY A 132 15.08 7.98 -2.65
CA GLY A 132 15.64 7.37 -3.85
C GLY A 132 14.66 7.20 -5.01
N TYR A 133 13.36 7.22 -4.74
CA TYR A 133 12.30 7.20 -5.76
C TYR A 133 11.88 8.59 -6.24
N ALA A 134 12.35 9.69 -5.63
CA ALA A 134 11.93 11.05 -5.96
C ALA A 134 12.33 11.46 -7.39
#